data_AF-A0A544BMT1-F1
#
_entry.id   AF-A0A544BMT1-F1
#
_cell.length_a   1.000
_cell.length_b   1.000
_cell.length_c   1.000
_cell.angle_alpha   90.00
_cell.angle_beta   90.00
_cell.angle_gamma   90.00
#
_symmetry.space_group_name_H-M   'P 1'
#
loop_
_entity.id
_entity.type
_entity.pdbx_description
1 polymer ?
#
loop_
_entity_poly.entity_id
_entity_poly.type
_entity_poly.pdbx_seq_one_letter_code
_entity_poly.pdbx_strand_id
1 'polypeptide(L)'
;MSQEREDRARKYLKNFLSEYFEVKEEVSGSWPLDDRPLRLDLLLRPKQKALDLGFDVEAVGVEIKDPQSKESVKKLLDCVMQSYTYTFCEFDGVRPAFVLIYPEIEKFFEEDWVNKYGSKAQEEPTSREKRLLRRLMQRANVGELKIKENQEFIFDFGAGPFFRSDKGRSKIKGIGLNRYVGSQKKVE
;
A
#
# COMPACT_ATOMS: atom_id res chain seq x y z
N MET A 1 3.76 -5.86 21.64
CA MET A 1 3.71 -4.40 21.33
C MET A 1 3.55 -4.13 19.83
N SER A 2 4.58 -4.26 18.97
CA SER A 2 4.45 -3.98 17.52
C SER A 2 3.53 -4.98 16.81
N GLN A 3 3.77 -6.29 16.99
CA GLN A 3 2.95 -7.33 16.35
C GLN A 3 1.47 -7.21 16.75
N GLU A 4 1.18 -7.04 18.04
CA GLU A 4 -0.20 -6.84 18.52
C GLU A 4 -0.89 -5.59 17.92
N ARG A 5 -0.13 -4.51 17.63
CA ARG A 5 -0.67 -3.34 16.92
C ARG A 5 -0.97 -3.67 15.47
N GLU A 6 -0.09 -4.39 14.79
CA GLU A 6 -0.30 -4.85 13.41
C GLU A 6 -1.48 -5.82 13.32
N ASP A 7 -1.60 -6.77 14.25
CA ASP A 7 -2.72 -7.72 14.31
C ASP A 7 -4.07 -7.01 14.56
N ARG A 8 -4.08 -6.01 15.45
CA ARG A 8 -5.27 -5.17 15.67
C ARG A 8 -5.64 -4.38 14.43
N ALA A 9 -4.66 -3.78 13.75
CA ALA A 9 -4.88 -3.06 12.50
C ALA A 9 -5.43 -4.01 11.42
N ARG A 10 -4.86 -5.21 11.28
CA ARG A 10 -5.32 -6.24 10.33
C ARG A 10 -6.78 -6.62 10.57
N LYS A 11 -7.14 -6.93 11.81
CA LYS A 11 -8.52 -7.26 12.20
C LYS A 11 -9.48 -6.10 11.93
N TYR A 12 -9.08 -4.87 12.26
CA TYR A 12 -9.87 -3.68 11.97
C TYR A 12 -10.10 -3.51 10.46
N LEU A 13 -9.03 -3.54 9.67
CA LEU A 13 -9.08 -3.38 8.21
C LEU A 13 -9.91 -4.47 7.53
N LYS A 14 -9.77 -5.73 7.97
CA LYS A 14 -10.61 -6.82 7.47
C LYS A 14 -12.08 -6.52 7.62
N ASN A 15 -12.52 -6.14 8.82
CA ASN A 15 -13.93 -5.84 9.06
C ASN A 15 -14.37 -4.60 8.29
N PHE A 16 -13.55 -3.55 8.32
CA PHE A 16 -13.83 -2.25 7.72
C PHE A 16 -13.95 -2.32 6.19
N LEU A 17 -13.06 -3.06 5.52
CA LEU A 17 -13.06 -3.20 4.06
C LEU A 17 -14.02 -4.29 3.56
N SER A 18 -14.54 -5.15 4.45
CA SER A 18 -15.38 -6.31 4.08
C SER A 18 -16.67 -5.95 3.35
N GLU A 19 -17.15 -4.71 3.48
CA GLU A 19 -18.33 -4.24 2.77
C GLU A 19 -18.10 -4.17 1.25
N TYR A 20 -16.89 -3.76 0.84
CA TYR A 20 -16.52 -3.57 -0.56
C TYR A 20 -15.73 -4.74 -1.13
N PHE A 21 -15.06 -5.52 -0.27
CA PHE A 21 -14.12 -6.55 -0.68
C PHE A 21 -14.34 -7.87 0.07
N GLU A 22 -14.04 -8.99 -0.59
CA GLU A 22 -13.68 -10.22 0.11
C GLU A 22 -12.23 -10.06 0.59
N VAL A 23 -12.04 -10.19 1.90
CA VAL A 23 -10.75 -9.94 2.55
C VAL A 23 -10.19 -11.24 3.12
N LYS A 24 -9.08 -11.71 2.55
CA LYS A 24 -8.30 -12.84 3.07
C LYS A 24 -7.08 -12.32 3.84
N GLU A 25 -6.79 -12.91 4.99
CA GLU A 25 -5.67 -12.55 5.86
C GLU A 25 -4.50 -13.52 5.69
N GLU A 26 -3.28 -13.03 5.92
CA GLU A 26 -2.07 -13.85 6.00
C GLU A 26 -1.91 -14.81 4.82
N VAL A 27 -2.15 -14.29 3.62
CA VAL A 27 -2.22 -15.10 2.41
C VAL A 27 -0.82 -15.52 2.01
N SER A 28 -0.63 -16.83 1.92
CA SER A 28 0.64 -17.42 1.52
C SER A 28 0.85 -17.23 0.02
N GLY A 29 2.10 -16.96 -0.35
CA GLY A 29 2.56 -16.88 -1.74
C GLY A 29 4.02 -17.32 -1.82
N SER A 30 4.59 -17.27 -3.02
CA SER A 30 6.00 -17.58 -3.23
C SER A 30 6.66 -16.58 -4.16
N TRP A 31 7.97 -16.40 -3.98
CA TRP A 31 8.78 -15.66 -4.93
C TRP A 31 8.96 -16.48 -6.22
N PRO A 32 8.68 -15.93 -7.42
CA PRO A 32 8.64 -16.72 -8.65
C PRO A 32 9.99 -17.25 -9.16
N LEU A 33 11.13 -16.85 -8.55
CA LEU A 33 12.46 -17.31 -9.01
C LEU A 33 13.01 -18.49 -8.21
N ASP A 34 12.73 -18.56 -6.91
CA ASP A 34 13.32 -19.56 -6.00
C ASP A 34 12.29 -20.22 -5.06
N ASP A 35 11.00 -20.01 -5.33
CA ASP A 35 9.87 -20.50 -4.53
C ASP A 35 9.91 -20.12 -3.04
N ARG A 36 10.70 -19.11 -2.67
CA ARG A 36 10.80 -18.66 -1.28
C ARG A 36 9.41 -18.29 -0.76
N PRO A 37 9.00 -18.82 0.41
CA PRO A 37 7.68 -18.55 0.96
C PRO A 37 7.56 -17.08 1.39
N LEU A 38 6.41 -16.49 1.07
CA LEU A 38 6.04 -15.12 1.41
C LEU A 38 4.64 -15.12 2.03
N ARG A 39 4.31 -14.05 2.75
CA ARG A 39 3.00 -13.87 3.38
C ARG A 39 2.56 -12.42 3.20
N LEU A 40 1.44 -12.23 2.52
CA LEU A 40 0.78 -10.94 2.37
C LEU A 40 -0.21 -10.74 3.52
N ASP A 41 -0.21 -9.57 4.16
CA ASP A 41 -1.09 -9.31 5.30
C ASP A 41 -2.56 -9.41 4.93
N LEU A 42 -3.00 -8.73 3.87
CA LEU A 42 -4.36 -8.82 3.33
C LEU A 42 -4.37 -8.92 1.80
N LEU A 43 -5.21 -9.81 1.28
CA LEU A 43 -5.59 -9.85 -0.13
C LEU A 43 -7.06 -9.43 -0.25
N LEU A 44 -7.33 -8.40 -1.05
CA LEU A 44 -8.68 -7.87 -1.29
C LEU A 44 -9.13 -8.26 -2.70
N ARG A 45 -10.28 -8.93 -2.81
CA ARG A 45 -10.99 -9.15 -4.08
C ARG A 45 -12.29 -8.34 -4.09
N PRO A 46 -12.64 -7.64 -5.18
CA PRO A 46 -13.81 -6.78 -5.19
C PRO A 46 -15.11 -7.60 -5.08
N LYS A 47 -16.02 -7.13 -4.22
CA LYS A 47 -17.43 -7.54 -4.25
C LYS A 47 -18.21 -6.64 -5.19
N GLN A 48 -19.48 -6.99 -5.42
CA GLN A 48 -20.39 -6.21 -6.27
C GLN A 48 -20.39 -4.71 -5.93
N LYS A 49 -20.40 -4.33 -4.65
CA LYS A 49 -20.37 -2.92 -4.24
C LYS A 49 -19.14 -2.15 -4.76
N ALA A 50 -17.95 -2.77 -4.78
CA ALA A 50 -16.76 -2.15 -5.35
C ALA A 50 -16.82 -2.09 -6.88
N LEU A 51 -17.31 -3.18 -7.51
CA LEU A 51 -17.49 -3.25 -8.96
C LEU A 51 -18.48 -2.20 -9.46
N ASP A 52 -19.59 -1.96 -8.76
CA ASP A 52 -20.60 -0.94 -9.07
C ASP A 52 -20.02 0.48 -9.00
N LEU A 53 -19.00 0.68 -8.16
CA LEU A 53 -18.21 1.91 -8.07
C LEU A 53 -17.07 1.98 -9.10
N GLY A 54 -17.03 1.04 -10.05
CA GLY A 54 -16.09 1.00 -11.16
C GLY A 54 -14.73 0.39 -10.82
N PHE A 55 -14.58 -0.32 -9.70
CA PHE A 55 -13.35 -1.04 -9.39
C PHE A 55 -13.07 -2.09 -10.46
N ASP A 56 -11.88 -2.05 -11.08
CA ASP A 56 -11.60 -2.71 -12.36
C ASP A 56 -10.39 -3.66 -12.32
N VAL A 57 -10.01 -4.14 -11.12
CA VAL A 57 -8.93 -5.13 -10.95
C VAL A 57 -9.39 -6.33 -10.14
N GLU A 58 -8.82 -7.51 -10.45
CA GLU A 58 -9.18 -8.78 -9.82
C GLU A 58 -8.81 -8.84 -8.33
N ALA A 59 -7.60 -8.36 -7.98
CA ALA A 59 -7.14 -8.34 -6.60
C ALA A 59 -6.13 -7.22 -6.33
N VAL A 60 -6.09 -6.77 -5.09
CA VAL A 60 -5.08 -5.84 -4.56
C VAL A 60 -4.55 -6.35 -3.23
N GLY A 61 -3.27 -6.12 -2.95
CA GLY A 61 -2.67 -6.45 -1.66
C GLY A 61 -2.67 -5.27 -0.70
N VAL A 62 -2.66 -5.54 0.59
CA VAL A 62 -2.33 -4.56 1.64
C VAL A 62 -1.24 -5.14 2.52
N GLU A 63 -0.18 -4.36 2.73
CA GLU A 63 0.89 -4.65 3.69
C GLU A 63 0.78 -3.69 4.87
N ILE A 64 0.79 -4.25 6.09
CA ILE A 64 0.56 -3.52 7.33
C ILE A 64 1.86 -3.44 8.10
N LYS A 65 2.23 -2.23 8.54
CA LYS A 65 3.35 -2.03 9.46
C LYS A 65 2.99 -1.01 10.52
N ASP A 66 3.36 -1.31 11.76
CA ASP A 66 3.23 -0.37 12.86
C ASP A 66 4.31 0.72 12.75
N PRO A 67 3.94 2.01 12.66
CA PRO A 67 4.90 3.10 12.52
C PRO A 67 5.60 3.43 13.84
N GLN A 68 5.17 2.92 15.00
CA GLN A 68 5.77 3.22 16.29
C GLN A 68 7.09 2.46 16.50
N SER A 69 8.20 3.06 16.06
CA SER A 69 9.56 2.53 16.15
C SER A 69 10.59 3.64 16.38
N LYS A 70 11.81 3.28 16.79
CA LYS A 70 12.97 4.19 16.81
C LYS A 70 13.62 4.36 15.43
N GLU A 71 13.28 3.50 14.48
CA GLU A 71 13.73 3.55 13.08
C GLU A 71 12.52 3.42 12.14
N SER A 72 11.50 4.26 12.34
CA SER A 72 10.22 4.18 11.62
C SER A 72 10.38 4.38 10.11
N VAL A 73 11.27 5.27 9.67
CA VAL A 73 11.53 5.45 8.23
C VAL A 73 12.23 4.23 7.62
N LYS A 74 13.15 3.59 8.34
CA LYS A 74 13.78 2.35 7.87
C LYS A 74 12.75 1.23 7.72
N LYS A 75 11.87 1.07 8.72
CA LYS A 75 10.75 0.12 8.67
C LYS A 75 9.81 0.40 7.50
N LEU A 76 9.54 1.67 7.19
CA LEU A 76 8.79 2.08 6.00
C LEU A 76 9.49 1.66 4.71
N LEU A 77 10.79 1.87 4.57
CA LEU A 77 11.54 1.48 3.38
C LEU A 77 11.52 -0.04 3.17
N ASP A 78 11.70 -0.81 4.24
CA ASP A 78 11.58 -2.27 4.20
C ASP A 78 10.16 -2.70 3.75
N CYS A 79 9.13 -2.04 4.27
CA CYS A 79 7.74 -2.25 3.89
C CYS A 79 7.49 -1.96 2.40
N VAL A 80 8.06 -0.87 1.87
CA VAL A 80 7.97 -0.51 0.45
C VAL A 80 8.63 -1.57 -0.42
N MET A 81 9.80 -2.06 -0.04
CA MET A 81 10.51 -3.11 -0.78
C MET A 81 9.77 -4.44 -0.75
N GLN A 82 9.23 -4.82 0.41
CA GLN A 82 8.38 -5.99 0.57
C GLN A 82 7.12 -5.89 -0.29
N SER A 83 6.42 -4.75 -0.24
CA SER A 83 5.23 -4.47 -1.05
C SER A 83 5.53 -4.53 -2.54
N TYR A 84 6.65 -3.94 -2.97
CA TYR A 84 7.10 -4.00 -4.36
C TYR A 84 7.34 -5.44 -4.81
N THR A 85 8.01 -6.24 -3.98
CA THR A 85 8.25 -7.67 -4.21
C THR A 85 6.93 -8.41 -4.41
N TYR A 86 5.94 -8.15 -3.55
CA TYR A 86 4.61 -8.78 -3.62
C TYR A 86 3.86 -8.47 -4.89
N THR A 87 4.13 -7.35 -5.55
CA THR A 87 3.53 -7.07 -6.86
C THR A 87 3.93 -8.10 -7.93
N PHE A 88 5.05 -8.83 -7.78
CA PHE A 88 5.48 -9.86 -8.74
C PHE A 88 5.03 -11.27 -8.37
N CYS A 89 4.52 -11.45 -7.16
CA CYS A 89 4.20 -12.77 -6.60
C CYS A 89 2.74 -13.13 -6.86
N GLU A 90 2.44 -14.42 -6.72
CA GLU A 90 1.06 -14.92 -6.71
C GLU A 90 0.65 -15.24 -5.27
N PHE A 91 -0.57 -14.86 -4.92
CA PHE A 91 -1.18 -15.11 -3.62
C PHE A 91 -2.56 -15.70 -3.86
N ASP A 92 -2.81 -16.92 -3.40
CA ASP A 92 -4.11 -17.60 -3.58
C ASP A 92 -4.57 -17.63 -5.05
N GLY A 93 -3.66 -17.98 -5.97
CA GLY A 93 -3.96 -18.11 -7.40
C GLY A 93 -4.06 -16.79 -8.18
N VAL A 94 -3.81 -15.64 -7.55
CA VAL A 94 -3.88 -14.32 -8.22
C VAL A 94 -2.66 -13.47 -7.91
N ARG A 95 -2.18 -12.73 -8.92
CA ARG A 95 -1.20 -11.66 -8.72
C ARG A 95 -1.92 -10.34 -8.44
N PRO A 96 -1.67 -9.67 -7.31
CA PRO A 96 -2.30 -8.39 -7.03
C PRO A 96 -1.84 -7.34 -8.07
N ALA A 97 -2.78 -6.52 -8.54
CA ALA A 97 -2.48 -5.45 -9.51
C ALA A 97 -1.47 -4.43 -8.94
N PHE A 98 -1.60 -4.17 -7.64
CA PHE A 98 -0.75 -3.32 -6.83
C PHE A 98 -0.87 -3.70 -5.35
N VAL A 99 0.03 -3.19 -4.53
CA VAL A 99 0.03 -3.37 -3.07
C VAL A 99 -0.07 -2.02 -2.38
N LEU A 100 -0.93 -1.91 -1.37
CA LEU A 100 -1.11 -0.70 -0.57
C LEU A 100 -0.40 -0.85 0.76
N ILE A 101 0.31 0.18 1.20
CA ILE A 101 0.87 0.24 2.55
C ILE A 101 -0.17 0.84 3.49
N TYR A 102 -0.30 0.25 4.69
CA TYR A 102 -1.05 0.82 5.79
C TYR A 102 -0.20 0.86 7.08
N PRO A 103 -0.23 1.96 7.86
CA PRO A 103 -0.89 3.23 7.55
C PRO A 103 -0.15 4.04 6.48
N GLU A 104 -0.64 5.25 6.19
CA GLU A 104 0.02 6.19 5.27
C GLU A 104 1.44 6.58 5.73
N ILE A 105 2.30 6.92 4.77
CA ILE A 105 3.73 7.12 4.98
C ILE A 105 4.02 8.27 5.94
N GLU A 106 3.15 9.28 6.01
CA GLU A 106 3.25 10.42 6.93
C GLU A 106 3.49 9.96 8.35
N LYS A 107 2.74 8.94 8.81
CA LYS A 107 2.82 8.46 10.18
C LYS A 107 4.20 7.90 10.52
N PHE A 108 4.87 7.26 9.57
CA PHE A 108 6.23 6.75 9.77
C PHE A 108 7.24 7.88 9.87
N PHE A 109 7.10 8.92 9.05
CA PHE A 109 7.96 10.11 9.11
C PHE A 109 7.75 10.88 10.42
N GLU A 110 6.50 11.04 10.86
CA GLU A 110 6.15 11.69 12.12
C GLU A 110 6.72 10.93 13.32
N GLU A 111 6.54 9.60 13.37
CA GLU A 111 7.08 8.76 14.44
C GLU A 111 8.61 8.75 14.46
N ASP A 112 9.30 8.75 13.31
CA ASP A 112 10.76 8.84 13.26
C ASP A 112 11.24 10.20 13.80
N TRP A 113 10.59 11.28 13.38
CA TRP A 113 10.91 12.63 13.82
C TRP A 113 10.77 12.80 15.34
N VAL A 114 9.66 12.30 15.90
CA VAL A 114 9.42 12.35 17.35
C VAL A 114 10.38 11.42 18.10
N ASN A 115 10.46 10.14 17.73
CA ASN A 115 11.13 9.13 18.55
C ASN A 115 12.65 9.09 18.37
N LYS A 116 13.15 9.34 17.16
CA LYS A 116 14.59 9.28 16.85
C LYS A 116 15.26 10.63 17.00
N TYR A 117 14.60 11.69 16.54
CA TYR A 117 15.17 13.04 16.48
C TYR A 117 14.68 13.96 17.59
N GLY A 118 13.70 13.54 18.41
CA GLY A 118 13.19 14.35 19.51
C GLY A 118 12.51 15.64 19.03
N SER A 119 11.83 15.59 17.88
CA SER A 119 11.13 16.72 17.28
C SER A 119 12.01 17.95 16.98
N LYS A 120 13.31 17.73 16.74
CA LYS A 120 14.24 18.79 16.32
C LYS A 120 13.83 19.35 14.95
N ALA A 121 13.59 20.65 14.86
CA ALA A 121 13.08 21.30 13.65
C ALA A 121 13.97 21.07 12.40
N GLN A 122 15.29 20.99 12.56
CA GLN A 122 16.21 20.72 11.45
C GLN A 122 16.14 19.29 10.89
N GLU A 123 15.52 18.37 11.63
CA GLU A 123 15.30 16.96 11.22
C GLU A 123 13.83 16.72 10.82
N GLU A 124 13.03 17.79 10.71
CA GLU A 124 11.62 17.65 10.32
C GLU A 124 11.50 17.10 8.89
N PRO A 125 10.73 16.02 8.68
CA PRO A 125 10.57 15.40 7.37
C PRO A 125 10.03 16.36 6.32
N THR A 126 10.77 16.56 5.24
CA THR A 126 10.40 17.54 4.24
C THR A 126 9.28 17.04 3.32
N SER A 127 8.47 17.99 2.81
CA SER A 127 7.50 17.70 1.75
C SER A 127 8.14 17.13 0.47
N ARG A 128 9.43 17.41 0.25
CA ARG A 128 10.18 16.91 -0.91
C ARG A 128 10.50 15.43 -0.78
N GLU A 129 10.98 15.00 0.39
CA GLU A 129 11.30 13.59 0.67
C GLU A 129 10.06 12.70 0.58
N LYS A 130 8.97 13.09 1.25
CA LYS A 130 7.69 12.35 1.20
C LYS A 130 7.19 12.21 -0.24
N ARG A 131 7.28 13.28 -1.04
CA ARG A 131 6.87 13.29 -2.45
C ARG A 131 7.77 12.43 -3.34
N LEU A 132 9.08 12.42 -3.07
CA LEU A 132 10.02 11.57 -3.80
C LEU A 132 9.70 10.09 -3.55
N LEU A 133 9.47 9.70 -2.30
CA LEU A 133 9.10 8.33 -1.95
C LEU A 133 7.81 7.89 -2.65
N ARG A 134 6.75 8.71 -2.60
CA ARG A 134 5.48 8.43 -3.32
C ARG A 134 5.65 8.19 -4.80
N ARG A 135 6.52 8.97 -5.46
CA ARG A 135 6.82 8.81 -6.88
C ARG A 135 7.51 7.48 -7.17
N LEU A 136 8.41 7.04 -6.28
CA LEU A 136 9.06 5.74 -6.37
C LEU A 136 8.05 4.60 -6.14
N MET A 137 7.24 4.69 -5.07
CA MET A 137 6.18 3.74 -4.77
C MET A 137 5.22 3.57 -5.95
N GLN A 138 4.74 4.67 -6.55
CA GLN A 138 3.86 4.60 -7.71
C GLN A 138 4.51 3.87 -8.90
N ARG A 139 5.80 4.08 -9.15
CA ARG A 139 6.53 3.38 -10.22
C ARG A 139 6.64 1.87 -9.96
N ALA A 140 6.59 1.49 -8.70
CA ALA A 140 6.63 0.12 -8.21
C ALA A 140 5.23 -0.52 -8.07
N ASN A 141 4.15 0.14 -8.52
CA ASN A 141 2.76 -0.27 -8.24
C ASN A 141 2.51 -0.46 -6.73
N VAL A 142 3.10 0.41 -5.91
CA VAL A 142 2.85 0.50 -4.48
C VAL A 142 2.11 1.80 -4.21
N GLY A 143 1.02 1.71 -3.45
CA GLY A 143 0.20 2.84 -3.03
C GLY A 143 0.06 2.90 -1.52
N GLU A 144 -0.85 3.74 -1.05
CA GLU A 144 -1.19 3.92 0.36
C GLU A 144 -2.68 3.66 0.57
N LEU A 145 -3.03 2.92 1.62
CA LEU A 145 -4.40 2.84 2.09
C LEU A 145 -4.61 3.95 3.13
N LYS A 146 -5.45 4.93 2.80
CA LYS A 146 -5.82 6.03 3.70
C LYS A 146 -7.23 5.81 4.21
N ILE A 147 -7.43 5.99 5.51
CA ILE A 147 -8.74 5.96 6.16
C ILE A 147 -8.98 7.34 6.76
N LYS A 148 -10.05 8.00 6.31
CA LYS A 148 -10.45 9.30 6.80
C LYS A 148 -11.26 9.17 8.08
N GLU A 149 -11.37 10.28 8.81
CA GLU A 149 -12.17 10.39 10.03
C GLU A 149 -13.64 9.99 9.80
N ASN A 150 -14.19 10.36 8.64
CA ASN A 150 -15.57 10.04 8.26
C ASN A 150 -15.77 8.60 7.74
N GLN A 151 -14.83 7.69 8.02
CA GLN A 151 -14.88 6.28 7.63
C GLN A 151 -14.86 6.04 6.10
N GLU A 152 -14.47 7.03 5.30
CA GLU A 152 -14.11 6.81 3.90
C GLU A 152 -12.69 6.25 3.79
N PHE A 153 -12.45 5.41 2.79
CA PHE A 153 -11.10 4.98 2.44
C PHE A 153 -10.70 5.37 1.02
N ILE A 154 -9.40 5.53 0.84
CA ILE A 154 -8.76 5.89 -0.41
C ILE A 154 -7.61 4.93 -0.67
N PHE A 155 -7.57 4.40 -1.88
CA PHE A 155 -6.38 3.73 -2.43
C PHE A 155 -5.59 4.79 -3.18
N ASP A 156 -4.59 5.38 -2.52
CA ASP A 156 -3.90 6.58 -2.99
C ASP A 156 -2.53 6.26 -3.59
N PHE A 157 -2.17 6.99 -4.63
CA PHE A 157 -0.87 6.91 -5.28
C PHE A 157 -0.29 8.32 -5.44
N GLY A 158 1.00 8.43 -5.77
CA GLY A 158 1.68 9.73 -5.85
C GLY A 158 1.03 10.77 -6.79
N ALA A 159 0.34 10.33 -7.84
CA ALA A 159 -0.38 11.18 -8.79
C ALA A 159 -1.88 11.39 -8.45
N GLY A 160 -2.39 10.71 -7.42
CA GLY A 160 -3.77 10.79 -6.98
C GLY A 160 -4.40 9.41 -6.71
N PRO A 161 -5.70 9.37 -6.38
CA PRO A 161 -6.36 8.14 -6.00
C PRO A 161 -6.56 7.21 -7.20
N PHE A 162 -6.44 5.90 -6.95
CA PHE A 162 -6.95 4.86 -7.84
C PHE A 162 -8.46 4.67 -7.61
N PHE A 163 -8.85 4.53 -6.35
CA PHE A 163 -10.23 4.27 -5.92
C PHE A 163 -10.52 4.99 -4.61
N ARG A 164 -11.76 5.47 -4.45
CA ARG A 164 -12.26 6.02 -3.20
C ARG A 164 -13.62 5.41 -2.88
N SER A 165 -13.89 5.11 -1.61
CA SER A 165 -15.18 4.53 -1.22
C SER A 165 -16.39 5.45 -1.48
N ASP A 166 -16.17 6.77 -1.52
CA ASP A 166 -17.21 7.79 -1.76
C ASP A 166 -17.44 8.13 -3.25
N LYS A 167 -16.40 8.00 -4.08
CA LYS A 167 -16.41 8.45 -5.49
C LYS A 167 -16.14 7.34 -6.50
N GLY A 168 -15.78 6.16 -6.03
CA GLY A 168 -15.40 5.03 -6.85
C GLY A 168 -14.06 5.22 -7.57
N ARG A 169 -13.98 4.62 -8.76
CA ARG A 169 -12.77 4.57 -9.60
C ARG A 169 -12.40 5.93 -10.19
N SER A 170 -11.13 6.27 -10.05
CA SER A 170 -10.54 7.48 -10.62
C SER A 170 -10.44 7.46 -12.15
N LYS A 171 -10.56 8.62 -12.78
CA LYS A 171 -10.37 8.81 -14.23
C LYS A 171 -8.90 8.91 -14.67
N ILE A 172 -7.95 8.88 -13.73
CA ILE A 172 -6.51 8.95 -14.05
C ILE A 172 -6.12 7.65 -14.76
N LYS A 173 -5.76 7.75 -16.04
CA LYS A 173 -5.39 6.60 -16.87
C LYS A 173 -4.14 5.92 -16.33
N GLY A 174 -4.20 4.60 -16.17
CA GLY A 174 -3.05 3.76 -15.80
C GLY A 174 -2.57 3.90 -14.35
N ILE A 175 -3.22 4.68 -13.50
CA ILE A 175 -2.88 4.78 -12.07
C ILE A 175 -3.01 3.40 -11.41
N GLY A 176 -2.00 2.97 -10.65
CA GLY A 176 -1.96 1.64 -10.02
C GLY A 176 -1.79 0.45 -10.98
N LEU A 177 -1.86 0.66 -12.30
CA LEU A 177 -1.82 -0.41 -13.30
C LEU A 177 -0.54 -0.39 -14.14
N ASN A 178 -0.04 0.80 -14.47
CA ASN A 178 1.15 0.96 -15.30
C ASN A 178 2.42 0.72 -14.49
N ARG A 179 3.14 -0.35 -14.83
CA ARG A 179 4.54 -0.53 -14.39
C ARG A 179 5.45 0.27 -15.29
N TYR A 180 6.23 1.17 -14.70
CA TYR A 180 7.21 1.96 -15.44
C TYR A 180 8.53 1.18 -15.55
N VAL A 181 8.51 0.09 -16.33
CA VAL A 181 9.69 -0.72 -16.65
C VAL A 181 10.29 -0.29 -18.00
N GLY A 182 11.45 0.38 -17.94
CA GLY A 182 12.21 0.82 -19.10
C GLY A 182 11.74 2.16 -19.70
N SER A 183 12.61 2.77 -20.51
CA SER A 183 12.25 3.82 -21.45
C SER A 183 11.91 3.17 -22.78
N GLN A 184 10.77 3.51 -23.37
CA GLN A 184 10.53 3.18 -24.77
C GLN A 184 11.61 3.87 -25.60
N LYS A 185 12.55 3.09 -26.15
CA LYS A 185 13.39 3.60 -27.24
C LYS A 185 12.45 3.86 -28.40
N LYS A 186 12.37 5.11 -28.87
CA LYS A 186 11.76 5.39 -30.16
C LYS A 186 12.59 4.60 -31.18
N VAL A 187 11.94 3.68 -31.88
CA VAL A 187 12.52 3.10 -33.09
C VAL A 187 12.30 4.18 -34.14
N GLU A 188 13.38 4.86 -34.52
CA GLU A 188 13.42 5.71 -35.73
C GLU A 188 13.47 4.83 -36.97
#